data_AF-A0A957WY30-F1
#
_entry.id   AF-A0A957WY30-F1
#
_cell.length_a   1.000
_cell.length_b   1.000
_cell.length_c   1.000
_cell.angle_alpha   90.00
_cell.angle_beta   90.00
_cell.angle_gamma   90.00
#
_symmetry.space_group_name_H-M   'P 1'
#
loop_
_entity.id
_entity.type
_entity.pdbx_description
1 polymer ?
#
loop_
_entity_poly.entity_id
_entity_poly.type
_entity_poly.pdbx_seq_one_letter_code
_entity_poly.pdbx_strand_id
1 'polypeptide(L)'
;PMPRDGKPILGPVPHVPGFYMATSHSGITLSPIHGKIISDLIVEGETDISIEDYDPLRFQRQGFRDTPDRSMPADPLVPRKL
;
A
#
# COMPACT_ATOMS: atom_id res chain seq x y z
N PRO A 1 -2.34 -4.22 9.93
CA PRO A 1 -1.48 -3.02 9.83
C PRO A 1 -2.25 -1.92 9.10
N MET A 2 -2.05 -0.65 9.46
CA MET A 2 -2.78 0.49 8.89
C MET A 2 -1.78 1.50 8.30
N PRO A 3 -1.85 1.81 6.99
CA PRO A 3 -1.07 2.89 6.40
C PRO A 3 -1.41 4.25 7.01
N ARG A 4 -0.49 5.22 6.95
CA ARG A 4 -0.65 6.54 7.61
C ARG A 4 -1.88 7.32 7.14
N ASP A 5 -2.33 7.11 5.91
CA ASP A 5 -3.52 7.75 5.35
C ASP A 5 -4.83 6.99 5.64
N GLY A 6 -4.76 5.90 6.41
CA GLY A 6 -5.91 5.07 6.76
C GLY A 6 -6.50 4.27 5.59
N LYS A 7 -5.93 4.37 4.38
CA LYS A 7 -6.41 3.68 3.19
C LYS A 7 -5.71 2.33 3.01
N PRO A 8 -6.38 1.30 2.46
CA PRO A 8 -5.70 0.05 2.12
C PRO A 8 -4.59 0.28 1.06
N ILE A 9 -3.73 -0.72 0.89
CA ILE A 9 -2.78 -0.81 -0.22
C ILE A 9 -3.23 -1.97 -1.09
N LEU A 10 -3.57 -1.69 -2.35
CA LEU A 10 -4.09 -2.65 -3.32
C LEU A 10 -3.37 -2.47 -4.65
N GLY A 11 -2.91 -3.57 -5.25
CA GLY A 11 -2.45 -3.58 -6.64
C GLY A 11 -1.06 -4.18 -6.84
N PRO A 12 -0.53 -4.13 -8.07
CA PRO A 12 0.78 -4.66 -8.41
C PRO A 12 1.88 -3.86 -7.73
N VAL A 13 2.94 -4.54 -7.30
CA VAL A 13 4.14 -3.88 -6.79
C VAL A 13 5.10 -3.65 -7.95
N PRO A 14 5.41 -2.38 -8.28
CA PRO A 14 6.32 -2.09 -9.37
C PRO A 14 7.71 -2.67 -9.13
N HIS A 15 8.41 -2.97 -10.23
CA HIS A 15 9.74 -3.58 -10.26
C HIS A 15 9.82 -5.05 -9.78
N VAL A 16 8.71 -5.65 -9.34
CA VAL A 16 8.63 -7.08 -8.99
C VAL A 16 7.49 -7.73 -9.78
N PRO A 17 7.76 -8.24 -11.00
CA PRO A 17 6.73 -8.85 -11.85
C PRO A 17 5.97 -9.97 -11.13
N GLY A 18 4.65 -9.95 -11.22
CA GLY A 18 3.77 -10.96 -10.61
C GLY A 18 3.56 -10.79 -9.10
N PHE A 19 4.15 -9.78 -8.45
CA PHE A 19 3.90 -9.50 -7.04
C PHE A 19 2.77 -8.48 -6.87
N TYR A 20 1.76 -8.86 -6.08
CA TYR A 20 0.58 -8.04 -5.78
C TYR A 20 0.46 -7.85 -4.26
N MET A 21 0.01 -6.67 -3.87
CA MET A 21 -0.20 -6.32 -2.46
C MET A 21 -1.68 -6.09 -2.20
N ALA A 22 -2.17 -6.67 -1.10
CA ALA A 22 -3.50 -6.40 -0.56
C ALA A 22 -3.43 -6.32 0.97
N THR A 23 -3.11 -5.13 1.49
CA THR A 23 -3.00 -4.87 2.92
C THR A 23 -4.08 -3.91 3.38
N SER A 24 -4.84 -4.32 4.40
CA SER A 24 -5.91 -3.53 5.00
C SER A 24 -6.06 -3.86 6.47
N HIS A 25 -6.49 -2.88 7.28
CA HIS A 25 -6.93 -3.13 8.66
C HIS A 25 -8.23 -3.94 8.71
N SER A 26 -9.09 -3.77 7.71
CA SER A 26 -10.44 -4.37 7.66
C SER A 26 -10.47 -5.60 6.76
N GLY A 27 -9.47 -6.47 6.88
CA GLY A 27 -9.23 -7.60 5.96
C GLY A 27 -10.39 -8.59 5.88
N ILE A 28 -11.05 -8.91 6.99
CA ILE A 28 -12.19 -9.85 7.02
C ILE A 28 -13.39 -9.24 6.29
N THR A 29 -13.83 -8.05 6.74
CA THR A 29 -15.02 -7.36 6.21
C THR A 29 -14.91 -7.06 4.72
N LEU A 30 -13.71 -6.67 4.26
CA LEU A 30 -13.46 -6.31 2.87
C LEU A 30 -12.83 -7.44 2.04
N SER A 31 -12.74 -8.66 2.58
CA SER A 31 -12.15 -9.79 1.84
C SER A 31 -12.83 -10.05 0.49
N PRO A 32 -14.17 -9.93 0.31
CA PRO A 32 -14.78 -10.23 -0.99
C PRO A 32 -14.38 -9.20 -2.06
N ILE A 33 -14.35 -7.91 -1.71
CA ILE A 33 -14.00 -6.86 -2.66
C ILE A 33 -12.50 -6.88 -2.99
N HIS A 34 -11.63 -7.07 -2.00
CA HIS A 34 -10.19 -7.18 -2.25
C HIS A 34 -9.85 -8.43 -3.08
N GLY A 35 -10.49 -9.56 -2.80
CA GLY A 35 -10.32 -10.79 -3.57
C GLY A 35 -10.65 -10.59 -5.04
N LYS A 36 -11.81 -9.97 -5.33
CA LYS A 36 -12.24 -9.64 -6.68
C LYS A 36 -11.26 -8.70 -7.41
N ILE A 37 -10.86 -7.60 -6.76
CA ILE A 37 -9.90 -6.64 -7.32
C ILE A 37 -8.58 -7.34 -7.68
N ILE A 38 -8.00 -8.10 -6.76
CA ILE A 38 -6.70 -8.74 -6.97
C ILE A 38 -6.81 -9.87 -8.00
N SER A 39 -7.89 -10.65 -8.01
CA SER A 39 -8.08 -11.69 -9.04
C SER A 39 -8.20 -11.09 -10.43
N ASP A 40 -8.95 -10.01 -10.59
CA ASP A 40 -9.11 -9.34 -11.89
C ASP A 40 -7.76 -8.78 -12.39
N LEU A 41 -7.00 -8.12 -11.51
CA LEU A 41 -5.66 -7.61 -11.85
C LEU A 41 -4.65 -8.72 -12.20
N ILE A 42 -4.83 -9.93 -11.67
CA ILE A 42 -3.95 -11.08 -11.98
C ILE A 42 -4.34 -11.73 -13.31
N VAL A 43 -5.64 -11.92 -13.55
CA VAL A 43 -6.15 -12.70 -14.70
C VAL A 43 -6.35 -11.83 -15.93
N GLU A 44 -6.96 -10.66 -15.76
CA GLU A 44 -7.35 -9.74 -16.84
C GLU A 44 -6.35 -8.58 -17.01
N GLY A 45 -5.59 -8.27 -15.95
CA GLY A 45 -4.63 -7.15 -15.94
C GLY A 45 -5.25 -5.80 -15.56
N GLU A 46 -6.57 -5.74 -15.41
CA GLU A 46 -7.33 -4.57 -15.00
C GLU A 46 -8.51 -4.94 -14.10
N THR A 47 -9.19 -3.96 -13.52
CA THR A 47 -10.41 -4.17 -12.73
C THR A 47 -11.36 -2.99 -12.93
N ASP A 48 -12.67 -3.26 -12.90
CA ASP A 48 -13.70 -2.22 -13.04
C ASP A 48 -13.81 -1.31 -11.80
N ILE A 49 -13.18 -1.70 -10.68
CA ILE A 49 -13.18 -0.93 -9.44
C ILE A 49 -11.95 -0.03 -9.44
N SER A 50 -12.15 1.29 -9.42
CA SER A 50 -11.02 2.23 -9.33
C SER A 50 -10.23 2.02 -8.03
N ILE A 51 -8.90 1.85 -8.18
CA ILE A 51 -7.96 1.65 -7.08
C ILE A 51 -6.81 2.67 -7.07
N GLU A 52 -6.94 3.78 -7.80
CA GLU A 52 -5.89 4.80 -7.92
C GLU A 52 -5.41 5.33 -6.56
N ASP A 53 -6.35 5.52 -5.64
CA ASP A 53 -6.12 5.96 -4.27
C ASP A 53 -5.44 4.91 -3.37
N TYR A 54 -5.36 3.66 -3.83
CA TYR A 54 -4.84 2.52 -3.09
C TYR A 54 -3.53 1.98 -3.67
N ASP A 55 -3.03 2.60 -4.75
CA ASP A 55 -1.77 2.27 -5.42
C ASP A 55 -0.63 2.14 -4.39
N PRO A 56 0.16 1.03 -4.40
CA PRO A 56 1.32 0.86 -3.53
C PRO A 56 2.35 2.00 -3.62
N LEU A 57 2.43 2.71 -4.75
CA LEU A 57 3.32 3.84 -4.97
C LEU A 57 2.76 5.21 -4.60
N ARG A 58 1.53 5.31 -4.08
CA ARG A 58 0.90 6.62 -3.83
C ARG A 58 1.72 7.52 -2.89
N PHE A 59 2.49 6.94 -1.97
CA PHE A 59 3.36 7.69 -1.07
C PHE A 59 4.65 8.17 -1.75
N GLN A 60 5.11 7.53 -2.83
CA GLN A 60 6.27 8.01 -3.59
C GLN A 60 5.91 9.18 -4.52
N ARG A 61 4.69 9.16 -5.08
CA ARG A 61 4.21 10.18 -6.03
C ARG A 61 3.93 11.54 -5.37
N GLN A 62 3.70 11.56 -4.06
CA GLN A 62 3.37 12.78 -3.30
C GLN A 62 4.59 13.54 -2.75
N GLY A 63 5.82 13.21 -3.14
CA GLY A 63 7.02 13.90 -2.63
C GLY A 63 7.15 13.77 -1.12
N PHE A 64 6.87 12.57 -0.60
CA PHE A 64 6.81 12.31 0.82
C PHE A 64 8.16 12.57 1.50
N ARG A 65 8.17 13.55 2.41
CA ARG A 65 9.22 13.72 3.42
C ARG A 65 8.80 12.94 4.65
N ASP A 66 9.55 11.89 4.98
CA ASP A 66 9.53 11.27 6.31
C ASP A 66 9.83 12.37 7.34
N THR A 67 8.79 12.99 7.88
CA THR A 67 8.95 13.73 9.13
C THR A 67 8.78 12.67 10.22
N PRO A 68 9.84 12.32 10.97
CA PRO A 68 9.73 11.29 11.98
C PRO A 68 8.64 11.69 12.96
N ASP A 69 7.74 10.75 13.24
CA ASP A 69 6.83 10.88 14.37
C ASP A 69 7.69 11.03 15.63
N ARG A 70 7.72 12.25 16.19
CA ARG A 70 8.56 12.57 17.36
C ARG A 70 8.15 11.81 18.62
N SER A 71 7.00 11.13 18.61
CA SER A 71 6.52 10.31 19.71
C SER A 71 6.99 8.84 19.63
N MET A 72 7.52 8.40 18.48
CA MET A 72 8.09 7.07 18.33
C MET A 72 9.54 7.02 18.85
N PRO A 73 9.95 5.94 19.53
CA PRO A 73 11.36 5.74 19.86
C PRO A 73 12.18 5.72 18.56
N ALA A 74 13.39 6.29 18.61
CA ALA A 74 14.27 6.37 17.44
C ALA A 74 14.52 4.97 16.86
N ASP A 75 14.28 4.80 15.56
CA ASP A 75 14.59 3.56 14.85
C ASP A 75 16.12 3.35 14.87
N PRO A 76 16.62 2.26 15.49
CA PRO A 76 18.05 1.99 15.59
C PRO A 76 18.71 1.69 14.24
N LEU A 77 17.94 1.42 13.18
CA LEU A 77 18.45 1.07 11.85
C LEU A 77 18.52 2.25 10.88
N VAL A 78 18.05 3.44 11.27
CA VAL A 78 18.13 4.64 10.43
C VAL A 78 19.27 5.54 10.92
N PRO A 79 20.43 5.57 10.22
CA PRO A 79 21.54 6.43 10.62
C PRO A 79 21.13 7.90 10.53
N ARG A 80 21.28 8.65 11.63
CA ARG A 80 21.11 10.11 11.63
C ARG A 80 22.20 10.69 10.72
N LYS A 81 21.79 11.35 9.64
CA LYS A 81 22.72 12.17 8.85
C LYS A 81 23.25 13.30 9.74
N LEU A 82 24.57 13.40 9.81
CA LEU A 82 25.33 14.49 10.43
C LEU A 82 24.97 15.84 9.77
#